data_AF-A0A182EVH0-F1
#
_entry.id   AF-A0A182EVH0-F1
#
_cell.length_a   1.000
_cell.length_b   1.000
_cell.length_c   1.000
_cell.angle_alpha   90.00
_cell.angle_beta   90.00
_cell.angle_gamma   90.00
#
_symmetry.space_group_name_H-M   'P 1'
#
loop_
_entity.id
_entity.type
_entity.pdbx_description
1 polymer ?
#
loop_
_entity_poly.entity_id
_entity_poly.type
_entity_poly.pdbx_seq_one_letter_code
_entity_poly.pdbx_strand_id
1 'polypeptide(L)' 'MLYEISGKAVVLATGGFSCDHSKEDSLLQEFAPEKANFPTTNGPWATGRGVKMARAMGAALVGMQNVQ' A
#
# COMPACT_ATOMS: atom_id res chain seq x y z
N MET A 1 11.65 -3.31 21.21
CA MET A 1 12.50 -2.10 21.30
C MET A 1 12.35 -1.34 19.99
N LEU A 2 12.13 -0.03 20.02
CA LEU A 2 12.07 0.79 18.81
C LEU A 2 13.50 1.18 18.41
N TYR A 3 13.81 1.06 17.12
CA TYR A 3 15.09 1.50 16.56
C TYR A 3 14.80 2.65 15.60
N GLU A 4 15.53 3.74 15.77
CA GLU A 4 15.51 4.86 14.83
C GLU A 4 16.77 4.78 13.96
N ILE A 5 16.59 4.95 12.65
CA ILE A 5 17.67 4.96 11.68
C ILE A 5 17.64 6.32 10.98
N SER A 6 18.67 7.13 11.17
CA SER A 6 18.79 8.45 10.55
C SER A 6 19.58 8.36 9.24
N GLY A 7 19.15 9.12 8.23
CA GLY A 7 19.82 9.24 6.94
C GLY A 7 19.42 10.51 6.22
N LYS A 8 20.18 10.92 5.19
CA LYS A 8 19.88 12.14 4.41
C LYS A 8 18.60 12.01 3.57
N ALA A 9 18.21 10.79 3.23
CA ALA A 9 17.04 10.50 2.41
C ALA A 9 16.46 9.12 2.78
N VAL A 10 15.17 8.94 2.51
CA VAL A 10 14.43 7.68 2.65
C VAL A 10 13.79 7.35 1.31
N VAL A 11 13.99 6.13 0.82
CA VAL A 11 13.40 5.64 -0.44
C VAL A 11 12.38 4.56 -0.12
N LEU A 12 11.11 4.81 -0.46
CA LEU A 12 10.05 3.80 -0.34
C LEU A 12 10.01 2.95 -1.62
N ALA A 13 10.50 1.71 -1.52
CA ALA A 13 10.48 0.72 -2.60
C ALA A 13 9.62 -0.49 -2.21
N THR A 14 8.43 -0.24 -1.68
CA THR A 14 7.63 -1.23 -0.92
C THR A 14 6.67 -2.08 -1.76
N GLY A 15 6.65 -1.90 -3.09
CA GLY A 15 5.67 -2.55 -3.96
C GLY A 15 4.25 -1.99 -3.83
N GLY A 16 3.26 -2.76 -4.32
CA GLY A 16 1.85 -2.36 -4.44
C GLY A 16 0.92 -2.86 -3.32
N PHE A 17 -0.39 -2.84 -3.59
CA PHE A 17 -1.47 -3.15 -2.63
C PHE A 17 -2.48 -4.19 -3.14
N SER A 18 -2.15 -4.95 -4.19
CA SER A 18 -3.05 -5.93 -4.81
C SER A 18 -3.35 -7.18 -3.97
N CYS A 19 -2.69 -7.35 -2.82
CA CYS A 19 -2.96 -8.39 -1.84
C CYS A 19 -3.56 -7.79 -0.53
N ASP A 20 -3.99 -6.53 -0.56
CA ASP A 20 -4.51 -5.84 0.63
C ASP A 20 -5.97 -6.19 0.91
N HIS A 21 -6.22 -7.40 1.42
CA HIS A 21 -7.56 -7.86 1.81
C HIS A 21 -7.87 -7.59 3.30
N SER A 22 -7.23 -6.58 3.91
CA SER A 22 -7.52 -6.18 5.28
C SER A 22 -8.94 -5.63 5.42
N LYS A 23 -9.58 -5.86 6.58
CA LYS A 23 -10.93 -5.33 6.86
C LYS A 23 -10.93 -3.85 7.22
N GLU A 24 -9.79 -3.38 7.72
CA GLU A 24 -9.53 -2.00 8.09
C GLU A 24 -8.50 -1.47 7.10
N ASP A 25 -8.62 -0.21 6.69
CA ASP A 25 -7.64 0.53 5.87
C ASP A 25 -7.18 -0.09 4.53
N SER A 26 -7.91 -1.06 3.99
CA SER A 26 -7.56 -1.69 2.71
C SER A 26 -7.58 -0.69 1.56
N LEU A 27 -6.43 -0.49 0.92
CA LEU A 27 -6.32 0.33 -0.28
C LEU A 27 -7.02 -0.34 -1.47
N LEU A 28 -7.03 -1.67 -1.53
CA LEU A 28 -7.72 -2.41 -2.58
C LEU A 28 -9.24 -2.19 -2.47
N GLN A 29 -9.77 -2.26 -1.25
CA GLN A 29 -11.19 -2.00 -0.98
C GLN A 29 -11.56 -0.53 -1.16
N GLU A 30 -10.67 0.40 -0.82
CA GLU A 30 -10.89 1.86 -0.98
C GLU A 30 -10.91 2.27 -2.46
N PHE A 31 -9.96 1.79 -3.26
CA PHE A 31 -9.73 2.31 -4.61
C PHE A 31 -10.22 1.41 -5.75
N ALA A 32 -10.39 0.11 -5.52
CA ALA A 32 -10.89 -0.85 -6.51
C ALA A 32 -11.75 -1.95 -5.85
N PRO A 33 -12.85 -1.58 -5.16
CA PRO A 33 -13.70 -2.51 -4.40
C PRO A 33 -14.22 -3.68 -5.24
N GLU A 34 -14.40 -3.48 -6.56
CA GLU A 34 -14.85 -4.50 -7.49
C GLU A 34 -13.84 -5.64 -7.69
N LYS A 35 -12.56 -5.41 -7.36
CA LYS A 35 -11.47 -6.41 -7.45
C LYS A 35 -11.11 -7.03 -6.10
N ALA A 36 -11.68 -6.55 -4.99
CA ALA A 36 -11.32 -7.04 -3.66
C ALA A 36 -11.58 -8.53 -3.45
N ASN A 37 -12.48 -9.13 -4.23
CA ASN A 37 -12.80 -10.56 -4.20
C ASN A 37 -12.02 -11.41 -5.22
N PHE A 38 -11.13 -10.79 -6.02
CA PHE A 38 -10.34 -11.53 -7.01
C PHE A 38 -9.13 -12.20 -6.36
N PRO A 39 -8.68 -13.35 -6.90
CA PRO A 39 -7.39 -13.90 -6.49
C PRO A 39 -6.27 -12.96 -6.92
N THR A 40 -5.20 -12.90 -6.12
CA THR A 40 -4.00 -12.11 -6.44
C THR A 40 -2.87 -13.04 -6.87
N THR A 41 -2.10 -12.60 -7.87
CA THR A 41 -0.84 -13.26 -8.27
C THR A 41 0.35 -12.78 -7.45
N ASN A 42 0.16 -11.75 -6.61
CA ASN A 42 1.21 -11.13 -5.82
C ASN A 42 1.36 -11.82 -4.46
N GLY A 43 2.56 -11.70 -3.88
CA GLY A 43 2.82 -12.25 -2.55
C GLY A 43 2.13 -11.49 -1.42
N PRO A 44 2.06 -12.09 -0.21
CA PRO A 44 1.35 -11.53 0.95
C PRO A 44 1.91 -10.19 1.46
N TRP A 45 3.06 -9.74 0.96
CA TRP A 45 3.66 -8.44 1.29
C TRP A 45 3.05 -7.26 0.51
N ALA A 46 2.34 -7.52 -0.58
CA ALA A 46 1.75 -6.47 -1.44
C ALA A 46 0.47 -5.88 -0.84
N THR A 47 0.57 -5.35 0.39
CA THR A 47 -0.54 -4.77 1.17
C THR A 47 -0.48 -3.24 1.24
N GLY A 48 0.38 -2.62 0.43
CA GLY A 48 0.42 -1.15 0.30
C GLY A 48 0.98 -0.38 1.49
N ARG A 49 1.71 -1.03 2.40
CA ARG A 49 2.22 -0.40 3.63
C ARG A 49 3.00 0.90 3.40
N GLY A 50 3.86 0.97 2.37
CA GLY A 50 4.58 2.19 2.05
C GLY A 50 3.68 3.30 1.51
N VAL A 51 2.64 2.95 0.74
CA VAL A 51 1.63 3.91 0.26
C VAL A 51 0.85 4.49 1.45
N LYS A 52 0.40 3.64 2.39
CA LYS A 52 -0.29 4.05 3.62
C LYS A 52 0.58 5.01 4.45
N MET A 53 1.85 4.66 4.65
CA MET A 53 2.82 5.51 5.35
C MET A 53 3.04 6.85 4.65
N ALA A 54 3.27 6.86 3.34
CA ALA A 54 3.49 8.08 2.57
C ALA A 54 2.26 9.00 2.59
N ARG A 55 1.05 8.44 2.45
CA ARG A 55 -0.21 9.18 2.56
C ARG A 55 -0.35 9.83 3.93
N ALA A 56 -0.04 9.11 5.00
CA ALA A 56 -0.06 9.65 6.37
C ALA A 56 0.95 10.79 6.56
N MET A 57 2.04 10.82 5.79
CA MET A 57 3.03 11.91 5.76
C MET A 57 2.66 13.05 4.80
N GLY A 58 1.47 13.03 4.18
CA GLY A 58 0.98 14.08 3.29
C GLY A 58 1.40 13.93 1.81
N ALA A 59 1.93 12.78 1.40
CA ALA A 59 2.22 12.53 -0.01
C ALA A 59 0.92 12.45 -0.83
N ALA A 60 0.94 13.04 -2.03
CA ALA A 60 -0.15 12.88 -2.99
C ALA A 60 -0.17 11.45 -3.56
N LEU A 61 -1.36 10.90 -3.74
CA LEU A 61 -1.58 9.62 -4.41
C LEU A 61 -2.11 9.85 -5.82
N VAL A 62 -1.64 9.07 -6.78
CA VAL A 62 -2.01 9.23 -8.20
C VAL A 62 -2.41 7.87 -8.77
N GLY A 63 -3.57 7.82 -9.42
CA GLY A 63 -4.01 6.65 -10.20
C GLY A 63 -4.32 5.40 -9.38
N MET A 64 -4.63 5.54 -8.09
CA MET A 64 -4.88 4.41 -7.17
C MET A 64 -6.01 3.48 -7.63
N GLN A 65 -7.01 4.00 -8.37
CA GLN A 65 -8.11 3.21 -8.93
C GLN A 65 -7.69 2.29 -10.10
N ASN A 66 -6.50 2.50 -10.68
CA ASN A 66 -6.02 1.74 -11.83
C ASN A 66 -5.32 0.45 -11.38
N VAL A 67 -6.10 -0.51 -10.88
CA VAL A 67 -5.62 -1.84 -10.51
C VAL A 67 -5.69 -2.78 -11.73
N GLN A 68 -4.60 -3.47 -12.05
CA GLN A 68 -4.47 -4.44 -13.16
C GLN A 68 -4.29 -5.86 -12.63
#